data_AF-A0A4Q7PCI5-F1
#
_entry.id   AF-A0A4Q7PCI5-F1
#
_cell.length_a   1.000
_cell.length_b   1.000
_cell.length_c   1.000
_cell.angle_alpha   90.00
_cell.angle_beta   90.00
_cell.angle_gamma   90.00
#
_symmetry.space_group_name_H-M   'P 1'
#
loop_
_entity.id
_entity.type
_entity.pdbx_description
1 polymer ?
#
loop_
_entity_poly.entity_id
_entity_poly.type
_entity_poly.pdbx_seq_one_letter_code
_entity_poly.pdbx_strand_id
1 'polypeptide(L)'
;MVEKYRELFNKKFSQETYQAMLKDIEGDFSYMPTFRIAESPLFISDKLKRQILEGCWQLIEFIKKENFRSMTDKSLLVNYNVPNEDTHTNFLAIDFGICEENGEIIPKLIEAQGFPSIFNFQPNLYKKFTKYYPFLADLTPYLDGVDEASYYQLLQKTILNGISPENVVLLEIEPEKQNTKIDFYYCRKELGIPVVCVTEVIKKGRQLFYKNQDGQEVQIKRIYNRVIFDELESRKDLHLNFSFMDDLDLQWAGHPNWFYRISKFILPYLQGPYFIETKLLSDLNEIPEDLENYVLKPLFSFSGSGVIYHVNRSDIESVRQKDLYVLQRKVQYKPILKSPDGLVKAEVRILCLWPESDAEPTLVGNVVRLSRGEMIGVKFNKDKDWVGGTIGLFEKI
;
A
#
# COMPACT_ATOMS: atom_id res chain seq x y z
N MET A 1 17.92 -12.55 4.19
CA MET A 1 18.53 -11.52 3.31
C MET A 1 19.69 -12.15 2.57
N VAL A 2 19.99 -11.69 1.36
CA VAL A 2 21.15 -12.17 0.59
C VAL A 2 22.42 -11.43 1.05
N GLU A 3 23.33 -12.14 1.75
CA GLU A 3 24.48 -11.54 2.43
C GLU A 3 25.48 -10.88 1.47
N LYS A 4 25.83 -11.54 0.36
CA LYS A 4 26.78 -11.01 -0.64
C LYS A 4 26.42 -9.61 -1.15
N TYR A 5 25.13 -9.34 -1.41
CA TYR A 5 24.67 -8.04 -1.89
C TYR A 5 24.61 -7.00 -0.78
N ARG A 6 24.25 -7.40 0.44
CA ARG A 6 24.25 -6.52 1.60
C ARG A 6 25.66 -6.00 1.91
N GLU A 7 26.64 -6.90 1.93
CA GLU A 7 28.05 -6.53 2.15
C GLU A 7 28.59 -5.67 1.01
N LEU A 8 28.29 -6.03 -0.24
CA LEU A 8 28.72 -5.25 -1.40
C LEU A 8 28.14 -3.83 -1.38
N PHE A 9 26.85 -3.69 -1.05
CA PHE A 9 26.23 -2.39 -0.92
C PHE A 9 26.87 -1.58 0.21
N ASN A 10 27.08 -2.17 1.39
CA ASN A 10 27.72 -1.46 2.51
C ASN A 10 29.14 -0.98 2.16
N LYS A 11 29.92 -1.76 1.41
CA LYS A 11 31.26 -1.37 0.93
C LYS A 11 31.24 -0.24 -0.10
N LYS A 12 30.16 -0.14 -0.89
CA LYS A 12 30.01 0.87 -1.97
C LYS A 12 29.21 2.10 -1.54
N PHE A 13 28.52 2.04 -0.41
CA PHE A 13 27.72 3.14 0.10
C PHE A 13 28.62 4.30 0.51
N SER A 14 28.21 5.51 0.14
CA SER A 14 28.73 6.76 0.66
C SER A 14 27.60 7.77 0.78
N GLN A 15 27.74 8.72 1.71
CA GLN A 15 26.73 9.77 1.89
C GLN A 15 26.64 10.63 0.62
N GLU A 16 27.75 10.86 -0.07
CA GLU A 16 27.82 11.65 -1.30
C GLU A 16 27.01 10.99 -2.42
N THR A 17 27.14 9.67 -2.62
CA THR A 17 26.38 8.93 -3.63
C THR A 17 24.90 8.91 -3.30
N TYR A 18 24.53 8.73 -2.03
CA TYR A 18 23.14 8.80 -1.59
C TYR A 18 22.53 10.20 -1.83
N GLN A 19 23.21 11.26 -1.42
CA GLN A 19 22.75 12.64 -1.65
C GLN A 19 22.65 12.98 -3.14
N ALA A 20 23.57 12.48 -3.96
CA ALA A 20 23.50 12.64 -5.41
C ALA A 20 22.26 11.94 -6.00
N MET A 21 21.92 10.74 -5.53
CA MET A 21 20.70 10.04 -5.92
C MET A 21 19.43 10.81 -5.51
N LEU A 22 19.38 11.36 -4.30
CA LEU A 22 18.25 12.18 -3.86
C LEU A 22 18.06 13.44 -4.72
N LYS A 23 19.16 14.14 -5.02
CA LYS A 23 19.13 15.31 -5.93
C LYS A 23 18.68 14.95 -7.34
N ASP A 24 19.03 13.77 -7.83
CA ASP A 24 18.56 13.27 -9.12
C ASP A 24 17.06 12.93 -9.11
N ILE A 25 16.52 12.45 -7.99
CA ILE A 25 15.08 12.28 -7.82
C ILE A 25 14.37 13.63 -7.77
N GLU A 26 14.90 14.58 -6.99
CA GLU A 26 14.39 15.95 -6.92
C GLU A 26 14.38 16.62 -8.30
N GLY A 27 15.44 16.43 -9.08
CA GLY A 27 15.61 17.01 -10.41
C GLY A 27 14.59 16.55 -11.46
N ASP A 28 13.88 15.43 -11.26
CA ASP A 28 12.87 14.96 -12.21
C ASP A 28 11.65 15.90 -12.28
N PHE A 29 11.32 16.58 -11.17
CA PHE A 29 10.13 17.45 -11.06
C PHE A 29 10.36 18.71 -10.23
N SER A 30 11.61 19.07 -9.93
CA SER A 30 11.98 20.13 -8.98
C SER A 30 11.26 19.99 -7.63
N TYR A 31 11.15 18.74 -7.15
CA TYR A 31 10.41 18.41 -5.94
C TYR A 31 11.06 17.23 -5.22
N MET A 32 11.47 17.47 -3.97
CA MET A 32 11.93 16.43 -3.07
C MET A 32 10.75 15.81 -2.29
N PRO A 33 10.54 14.49 -2.34
CA PRO A 33 9.52 13.82 -1.54
C PRO A 33 9.63 14.15 -0.05
N THR A 34 8.48 14.34 0.60
CA THR A 34 8.42 14.65 2.04
C THR A 34 8.61 13.42 2.92
N PHE A 35 8.34 12.23 2.38
CA PHE A 35 8.68 10.97 3.04
C PHE A 35 10.18 10.66 2.83
N ARG A 36 10.78 10.02 3.84
CA ARG A 36 12.17 9.58 3.73
C ARG A 36 12.30 8.42 2.75
N ILE A 37 13.17 8.58 1.77
CA ILE A 37 13.66 7.50 0.92
C ILE A 37 14.81 6.84 1.68
N ALA A 38 14.74 5.52 1.90
CA ALA A 38 15.81 4.85 2.61
C ALA A 38 17.04 4.67 1.70
N GLU A 39 18.21 4.62 2.32
CA GLU A 39 19.53 4.67 1.72
C GLU A 39 19.83 3.44 0.86
N SER A 40 19.15 2.33 1.13
CA SER A 40 19.47 1.05 0.53
C SER A 40 18.24 0.22 0.20
N PRO A 41 18.30 -0.59 -0.86
CA PRO A 41 17.35 -1.65 -1.09
C PRO A 41 17.42 -2.76 -0.02
N LEU A 42 16.35 -3.55 0.07
CA LEU A 42 16.34 -4.81 0.82
C LEU A 42 16.63 -5.99 -0.12
N PHE A 43 17.69 -6.74 0.14
CA PHE A 43 18.07 -7.91 -0.67
C PHE A 43 17.34 -9.17 -0.19
N ILE A 44 16.21 -9.49 -0.82
CA ILE A 44 15.31 -10.55 -0.37
C ILE A 44 15.82 -11.89 -0.90
N SER A 45 16.06 -12.84 0.01
CA SER A 45 16.48 -14.20 -0.34
C SER A 45 15.36 -14.98 -0.99
N ASP A 46 15.68 -15.91 -1.88
CA ASP A 46 14.70 -16.72 -2.59
C ASP A 46 13.71 -17.45 -1.66
N LYS A 47 14.19 -18.04 -0.55
CA LYS A 47 13.33 -18.64 0.50
C LYS A 47 12.25 -17.66 1.00
N LEU A 48 12.64 -16.42 1.31
CA LEU A 48 11.73 -15.41 1.83
C LEU A 48 10.79 -14.88 0.75
N LYS A 49 11.28 -14.72 -0.48
CA LYS A 49 10.45 -14.40 -1.65
C LYS A 49 9.33 -15.43 -1.80
N ARG A 50 9.66 -16.73 -1.83
CA ARG A 50 8.65 -17.81 -1.97
C ARG A 50 7.60 -17.76 -0.86
N GLN A 51 8.01 -17.61 0.40
CA GLN A 51 7.07 -17.49 1.53
C GLN A 51 6.13 -16.28 1.40
N ILE A 52 6.65 -15.12 0.98
CA ILE A 52 5.83 -13.92 0.75
C ILE A 52 4.83 -14.17 -0.39
N LEU A 53 5.28 -14.72 -1.52
CA LEU A 53 4.40 -15.00 -2.65
C LEU A 53 3.32 -16.03 -2.30
N GLU A 54 3.65 -17.07 -1.54
CA GLU A 54 2.68 -18.04 -1.04
C GLU A 54 1.62 -17.37 -0.16
N GLY A 55 2.03 -16.48 0.75
CA GLY A 55 1.11 -15.68 1.56
C GLY A 55 0.22 -14.74 0.72
N CYS A 56 0.77 -14.11 -0.32
CA CYS A 56 -0.01 -13.30 -1.26
C CYS A 56 -1.10 -14.15 -1.94
N TRP A 57 -0.74 -15.31 -2.48
CA TRP A 57 -1.69 -16.17 -3.18
C TRP A 57 -2.75 -16.76 -2.24
N GLN A 58 -2.40 -17.13 -1.00
CA GLN A 58 -3.39 -17.53 0.01
C GLN A 58 -4.42 -16.41 0.29
N LEU A 59 -3.96 -15.15 0.34
CA LEU A 59 -4.86 -13.99 0.49
C LEU A 59 -5.71 -13.74 -0.76
N ILE A 60 -5.13 -13.83 -1.96
CA ILE A 60 -5.84 -13.65 -3.23
C ILE A 60 -6.95 -14.70 -3.39
N GLU A 61 -6.65 -15.96 -3.11
CA GLU A 61 -7.64 -17.05 -3.12
C GLU A 61 -8.75 -16.82 -2.09
N PHE A 62 -8.43 -16.24 -0.93
CA PHE A 62 -9.44 -15.83 0.04
C PHE A 62 -10.35 -14.72 -0.50
N ILE A 63 -9.80 -13.70 -1.16
CA ILE A 63 -10.54 -12.56 -1.74
C ILE A 63 -11.44 -13.02 -2.90
N LYS A 64 -11.02 -14.04 -3.66
CA LYS A 64 -11.77 -14.62 -4.79
C LYS A 64 -12.96 -15.49 -4.40
N LYS A 65 -13.11 -15.83 -3.11
CA LYS A 65 -14.25 -16.65 -2.66
C LYS A 65 -15.57 -15.98 -3.02
N GLU A 66 -16.54 -16.77 -3.50
CA GLU A 66 -17.86 -16.26 -3.90
C GLU A 66 -18.57 -15.47 -2.78
N ASN A 67 -18.38 -15.89 -1.52
CA ASN A 67 -18.99 -15.24 -0.37
C ASN A 67 -18.18 -14.04 0.18
N PHE A 68 -17.02 -13.69 -0.40
CA PHE A 68 -16.14 -12.63 0.11
C PHE A 68 -16.89 -11.29 0.26
N ARG A 69 -17.72 -10.92 -0.73
CA ARG A 69 -18.52 -9.70 -0.67
C ARG A 69 -19.49 -9.71 0.51
N SER A 70 -20.34 -10.75 0.60
CA SER A 70 -21.31 -10.86 1.69
C SER A 70 -20.66 -10.85 3.08
N MET A 71 -19.48 -11.47 3.20
CA MET A 71 -18.70 -11.49 4.45
C MET A 71 -18.16 -10.11 4.81
N THR A 72 -17.80 -9.30 3.81
CA THR A 72 -17.24 -7.95 4.00
C THR A 72 -18.28 -6.83 3.97
N ASP A 73 -19.56 -7.09 3.72
CA ASP A 73 -20.58 -6.02 3.67
C ASP A 73 -20.67 -5.22 4.97
N LYS A 74 -20.40 -5.84 6.12
CA LYS A 74 -20.31 -5.13 7.40
C LYS A 74 -19.25 -4.02 7.41
N SER A 75 -18.16 -4.16 6.64
CA SER A 75 -17.15 -3.12 6.51
C SER A 75 -17.64 -1.91 5.72
N LEU A 76 -18.71 -2.04 4.92
CA LEU A 76 -19.32 -0.93 4.20
C LEU A 76 -20.49 -0.30 4.96
N LEU A 77 -21.21 -1.07 5.80
CA LEU A 77 -22.33 -0.54 6.60
C LEU A 77 -21.91 0.51 7.63
N VAL A 78 -20.68 0.42 8.10
CA VAL A 78 -20.09 1.33 9.10
C VAL A 78 -19.23 2.41 8.46
N ASN A 79 -19.05 2.38 7.14
CA ASN A 79 -18.26 3.33 6.36
C ASN A 79 -19.07 3.80 5.14
N TYR A 80 -18.39 4.28 4.10
CA TYR A 80 -19.00 4.64 2.83
C TYR A 80 -19.29 3.40 1.98
N ASN A 81 -20.41 3.46 1.25
CA ASN A 81 -20.82 2.44 0.29
C ASN A 81 -21.13 3.10 -1.06
N VAL A 82 -20.06 3.33 -1.83
CA VAL A 82 -20.14 3.96 -3.15
C VAL A 82 -20.90 3.03 -4.11
N PRO A 83 -21.89 3.53 -4.88
CA PRO A 83 -22.64 2.74 -5.85
C PRO A 83 -21.78 2.18 -6.99
N ASN A 84 -22.29 1.15 -7.67
CA ASN A 84 -21.69 0.58 -8.89
C ASN A 84 -20.28 -0.02 -8.67
N GLU A 85 -20.11 -0.76 -7.58
CA GLU A 85 -18.87 -1.47 -7.23
C GLU A 85 -18.44 -2.52 -8.27
N ASP A 86 -17.18 -2.43 -8.72
CA ASP A 86 -16.54 -3.38 -9.66
C ASP A 86 -16.48 -4.80 -9.11
N THR A 87 -16.42 -5.81 -10.00
CA THR A 87 -16.40 -7.26 -9.70
C THR A 87 -15.27 -7.69 -8.75
N HIS A 88 -14.09 -7.09 -8.89
CA HIS A 88 -12.94 -7.22 -8.01
C HIS A 88 -12.21 -5.88 -7.93
N THR A 89 -11.27 -5.75 -6.99
CA THR A 89 -10.40 -4.56 -6.93
C THR A 89 -9.40 -4.58 -8.08
N ASN A 90 -8.97 -3.40 -8.53
CA ASN A 90 -7.89 -3.26 -9.51
C ASN A 90 -6.49 -3.27 -8.90
N PHE A 91 -6.39 -2.94 -7.60
CA PHE A 91 -5.12 -2.73 -6.92
C PHE A 91 -5.11 -3.45 -5.57
N LEU A 92 -4.03 -4.17 -5.29
CA LEU A 92 -3.74 -4.72 -3.96
C LEU A 92 -2.36 -4.24 -3.49
N ALA A 93 -2.31 -3.83 -2.22
CA ALA A 93 -1.08 -3.66 -1.46
C ALA A 93 -1.11 -4.63 -0.28
N ILE A 94 -0.15 -5.56 -0.23
CA ILE A 94 -0.11 -6.65 0.77
C ILE A 94 1.16 -6.52 1.60
N ASP A 95 1.02 -6.14 2.88
CA ASP A 95 2.13 -5.85 3.78
C ASP A 95 2.54 -7.06 4.61
N PHE A 96 3.77 -7.52 4.45
CA PHE A 96 4.38 -8.54 5.29
C PHE A 96 5.47 -7.96 6.18
N GLY A 97 5.34 -8.16 7.49
CA GLY A 97 6.40 -7.94 8.45
C GLY A 97 7.37 -9.10 8.44
N ILE A 98 8.67 -8.81 8.37
CA ILE A 98 9.71 -9.86 8.41
C ILE A 98 9.96 -10.24 9.86
N CYS A 99 9.46 -11.42 10.24
CA CYS A 99 9.45 -11.90 11.63
C CYS A 99 10.38 -13.09 11.82
N GLU A 100 10.52 -13.49 13.08
CA GLU A 100 11.16 -14.74 13.48
C GLU A 100 10.16 -15.59 14.28
N GLU A 101 10.11 -16.88 13.98
CA GLU A 101 9.32 -17.87 14.71
C GLU A 101 10.17 -19.14 14.82
N ASN A 102 10.41 -19.63 16.03
CA ASN A 102 11.26 -20.80 16.30
C ASN A 102 12.68 -20.70 15.69
N GLY A 103 13.26 -19.49 15.67
CA GLY A 103 14.58 -19.23 15.09
C GLY A 103 14.62 -19.15 13.57
N GLU A 104 13.49 -19.34 12.89
CA GLU A 104 13.37 -19.25 11.43
C GLU A 104 12.74 -17.92 11.01
N ILE A 105 13.23 -17.36 9.91
CA ILE A 105 12.64 -16.17 9.31
C ILE A 105 11.31 -16.55 8.65
N ILE A 106 10.26 -15.81 9.00
CA ILE A 106 8.92 -16.01 8.45
C ILE A 106 8.24 -14.65 8.20
N PRO A 107 7.61 -14.44 7.03
CA PRO A 107 6.79 -13.25 6.82
C PRO A 107 5.44 -13.43 7.52
N LYS A 108 4.95 -12.38 8.17
CA LYS A 108 3.60 -12.33 8.76
C LYS A 108 2.82 -11.18 8.14
N LEU A 109 1.63 -11.44 7.63
CA LEU A 109 0.73 -10.43 7.08
C LEU A 109 0.35 -9.44 8.19
N ILE A 110 0.70 -8.18 7.99
CA ILE A 110 0.39 -7.08 8.90
C ILE A 110 -0.92 -6.42 8.48
N GLU A 111 -1.06 -6.18 7.18
CA GLU A 111 -2.19 -5.48 6.58
C GLU A 111 -2.30 -5.82 5.09
N ALA A 112 -3.52 -5.79 4.55
CA ALA A 112 -3.76 -5.79 3.12
C ALA A 112 -4.77 -4.69 2.81
N GLN A 113 -4.59 -4.02 1.67
CA GLN A 113 -5.42 -2.88 1.27
C GLN A 113 -5.74 -2.92 -0.23
N GLY A 114 -7.01 -2.74 -0.56
CA GLY A 114 -7.49 -2.53 -1.92
C GLY A 114 -7.32 -1.08 -2.36
N PHE A 115 -6.07 -0.59 -2.51
CA PHE A 115 -5.80 0.83 -2.76
C PHE A 115 -4.57 1.08 -3.63
N PRO A 116 -4.66 1.98 -4.63
CA PRO A 116 -3.53 2.30 -5.51
C PRO A 116 -2.62 3.36 -4.91
N SER A 117 -1.54 2.99 -4.24
CA SER A 117 -0.54 3.96 -3.79
C SER A 117 0.85 3.60 -4.28
N ILE A 118 1.56 4.58 -4.87
CA ILE A 118 3.00 4.55 -5.14
C ILE A 118 3.42 3.62 -6.31
N PHE A 119 2.47 3.16 -7.14
CA PHE A 119 2.75 2.30 -8.30
C PHE A 119 3.70 2.95 -9.32
N ASN A 120 3.50 4.21 -9.70
CA ASN A 120 4.33 4.88 -10.71
C ASN A 120 5.73 5.24 -10.18
N PHE A 121 5.88 5.46 -8.86
CA PHE A 121 7.17 5.82 -8.28
C PHE A 121 8.18 4.67 -8.21
N GLN A 122 7.73 3.42 -7.96
CA GLN A 122 8.67 2.31 -7.69
C GLN A 122 9.62 1.95 -8.84
N PRO A 123 9.17 1.81 -10.11
CA PRO A 123 10.09 1.55 -11.22
C PRO A 123 11.12 2.68 -11.40
N ASN A 124 10.69 3.93 -11.20
CA ASN A 124 11.58 5.09 -11.30
C ASN A 124 12.61 5.13 -10.17
N LEU A 125 12.21 4.79 -8.94
CA LEU A 125 13.15 4.66 -7.82
C LEU A 125 14.21 3.58 -8.11
N TYR A 126 13.82 2.45 -8.70
CA TYR A 126 14.76 1.41 -9.11
C TYR A 126 15.78 1.90 -10.15
N LYS A 127 15.35 2.66 -11.17
CA LYS A 127 16.27 3.30 -12.14
C LYS A 127 17.29 4.21 -11.47
N LYS A 128 16.87 4.97 -10.46
CA LYS A 128 17.77 5.85 -9.71
C LYS A 128 18.77 5.00 -8.92
N PHE A 129 18.33 3.94 -8.24
CA PHE A 129 19.25 3.01 -7.58
C PHE A 129 20.27 2.38 -8.54
N THR A 130 19.85 1.88 -9.71
CA THR A 130 20.78 1.24 -10.66
C THR A 130 21.74 2.23 -11.31
N LYS A 131 21.32 3.49 -11.53
CA LYS A 131 22.21 4.56 -12.01
C LYS A 131 23.38 4.82 -11.04
N TYR A 132 23.11 4.89 -9.73
CA TYR A 132 24.12 5.19 -8.72
C TYR A 132 24.84 3.96 -8.18
N TYR A 133 24.24 2.78 -8.29
CA TYR A 133 24.80 1.49 -7.91
C TYR A 133 24.63 0.47 -9.04
N PRO A 134 25.48 0.50 -10.09
CA PRO A 134 25.29 -0.29 -11.31
C PRO A 134 25.17 -1.81 -11.10
N PHE A 135 25.81 -2.37 -10.07
CA PHE A 135 25.70 -3.80 -9.75
C PHE A 135 24.28 -4.25 -9.38
N LEU A 136 23.38 -3.31 -9.04
CA LEU A 136 21.98 -3.62 -8.77
C LEU A 136 21.23 -4.04 -10.04
N ALA A 137 21.78 -3.77 -11.23
CA ALA A 137 21.18 -4.20 -12.49
C ALA A 137 21.11 -5.73 -12.65
N ASP A 138 21.89 -6.49 -11.87
CA ASP A 138 21.83 -7.96 -11.82
C ASP A 138 20.65 -8.49 -11.00
N LEU A 139 19.93 -7.60 -10.32
CA LEU A 139 18.75 -7.89 -9.51
C LEU A 139 17.49 -7.35 -10.17
N THR A 140 16.34 -7.62 -9.58
CA THR A 140 15.05 -7.11 -10.06
C THR A 140 14.11 -6.78 -8.90
N PRO A 141 13.33 -5.68 -8.95
CA PRO A 141 12.24 -5.43 -8.02
C PRO A 141 10.93 -6.13 -8.44
N TYR A 142 10.87 -6.64 -9.68
CA TYR A 142 9.68 -7.19 -10.30
C TYR A 142 9.44 -8.65 -9.89
N LEU A 143 8.19 -9.08 -10.03
CA LEU A 143 7.67 -10.39 -9.63
C LEU A 143 6.94 -11.06 -10.81
N ASP A 144 6.58 -12.34 -10.70
CA ASP A 144 5.78 -13.08 -11.69
C ASP A 144 6.25 -12.99 -13.16
N GLY A 145 7.57 -12.90 -13.38
CA GLY A 145 8.14 -12.77 -14.72
C GLY A 145 7.92 -11.39 -15.36
N VAL A 146 7.38 -10.43 -14.61
CA VAL A 146 7.27 -9.03 -15.01
C VAL A 146 8.65 -8.41 -15.15
N ASP A 147 8.78 -7.56 -16.14
CA ASP A 147 9.87 -6.63 -16.36
C ASP A 147 9.33 -5.19 -16.41
N GLU A 148 10.20 -4.22 -16.65
CA GLU A 148 9.77 -2.82 -16.68
C GLU A 148 8.72 -2.54 -17.77
N ALA A 149 8.87 -3.11 -18.95
CA ALA A 149 7.97 -2.85 -20.07
C ALA A 149 6.57 -3.43 -19.81
N SER A 150 6.52 -4.70 -19.40
CA SER A 150 5.28 -5.38 -19.03
C SER A 150 4.62 -4.77 -17.79
N TYR A 151 5.41 -4.26 -16.82
CA TYR A 151 4.90 -3.48 -15.69
C TYR A 151 4.09 -2.28 -16.16
N TYR A 152 4.66 -1.44 -17.02
CA TYR A 152 4.00 -0.23 -17.50
C TYR A 152 2.80 -0.52 -18.38
N GLN A 153 2.89 -1.56 -19.23
CA GLN A 153 1.75 -2.01 -20.04
C GLN A 153 0.58 -2.44 -19.15
N LEU A 154 0.85 -3.21 -18.09
CA LEU A 154 -0.17 -3.66 -17.17
C LEU A 154 -0.75 -2.50 -16.34
N LEU A 155 0.10 -1.57 -15.88
CA LEU A 155 -0.35 -0.37 -15.17
C LEU A 155 -1.24 0.51 -16.04
N GLN A 156 -0.84 0.74 -17.30
CA GLN A 156 -1.62 1.48 -18.27
C GLN A 156 -2.96 0.78 -18.55
N LYS A 157 -2.95 -0.53 -18.77
CA LYS A 157 -4.18 -1.34 -18.97
C LYS A 157 -5.13 -1.18 -17.79
N THR A 158 -4.61 -1.30 -16.57
CA THR A 158 -5.40 -1.22 -15.32
C THR A 158 -5.99 0.18 -15.10
N ILE A 159 -5.20 1.24 -15.29
CA ILE A 159 -5.64 2.62 -15.02
C ILE A 159 -6.55 3.13 -16.14
N LEU A 160 -6.19 2.93 -17.41
CA LEU A 160 -6.93 3.50 -18.53
C LEU A 160 -8.13 2.65 -18.96
N ASN A 161 -8.03 1.32 -18.90
CA ASN A 161 -9.06 0.39 -19.39
C ASN A 161 -9.58 0.74 -20.80
N GLY A 162 -8.67 1.12 -21.70
CA GLY A 162 -9.01 1.53 -23.08
C GLY A 162 -9.62 2.93 -23.25
N ILE A 163 -9.80 3.70 -22.16
CA ILE A 163 -10.30 5.07 -22.20
C ILE A 163 -9.14 6.04 -22.50
N SER A 164 -9.41 7.06 -23.32
CA SER A 164 -8.45 8.12 -23.64
C SER A 164 -7.91 8.78 -22.36
N PRO A 165 -6.59 9.01 -22.23
CA PRO A 165 -6.00 9.60 -21.02
C PRO A 165 -6.65 10.89 -20.53
N GLU A 166 -7.08 11.77 -21.44
CA GLU A 166 -7.79 13.01 -21.11
C GLU A 166 -9.14 12.80 -20.40
N ASN A 167 -9.76 11.63 -20.54
CA ASN A 167 -11.02 11.27 -19.86
C ASN A 167 -10.79 10.42 -18.60
N VAL A 168 -9.54 10.14 -18.23
CA VAL A 168 -9.18 9.41 -17.01
C VAL A 168 -8.51 10.38 -16.05
N VAL A 169 -9.08 10.63 -14.87
CA VAL A 169 -8.49 11.56 -13.91
C VAL A 169 -7.87 10.81 -12.73
N LEU A 170 -6.67 11.20 -12.32
CA LEU A 170 -6.19 10.90 -10.98
C LEU A 170 -6.87 11.89 -10.02
N LEU A 171 -7.81 11.40 -9.23
CA LEU A 171 -8.61 12.21 -8.31
C LEU A 171 -8.07 12.10 -6.89
N GLU A 172 -7.84 13.24 -6.25
CA GLU A 172 -7.25 13.32 -4.90
C GLU A 172 -7.75 14.55 -4.12
N ILE A 173 -7.61 14.53 -2.80
CA ILE A 173 -7.78 15.68 -1.92
C ILE A 173 -6.51 16.54 -1.95
N GLU A 174 -6.60 17.76 -2.49
CA GLU A 174 -5.49 18.72 -2.51
C GLU A 174 -4.16 18.05 -2.94
N PRO A 175 -4.09 17.52 -4.18
CA PRO A 175 -3.00 16.64 -4.63
C PRO A 175 -1.60 17.21 -4.41
N GLU A 176 -1.44 18.54 -4.41
CA GLU A 176 -0.20 19.25 -4.17
C GLU A 176 0.30 19.18 -2.71
N LYS A 177 -0.57 18.85 -1.75
CA LYS A 177 -0.26 18.70 -0.33
C LYS A 177 0.04 17.26 0.07
N GLN A 178 -0.26 16.29 -0.81
CA GLN A 178 -0.07 14.88 -0.50
C GLN A 178 1.40 14.49 -0.43
N ASN A 179 1.77 13.69 0.57
CA ASN A 179 3.14 13.20 0.75
C ASN A 179 3.63 12.37 -0.44
N THR A 180 2.72 11.67 -1.11
CA THR A 180 3.03 10.78 -2.22
C THR A 180 2.95 11.46 -3.58
N LYS A 181 2.88 12.81 -3.66
CA LYS A 181 2.62 13.51 -4.93
C LYS A 181 3.67 13.30 -6.03
N ILE A 182 4.88 12.87 -5.68
CA ILE A 182 5.87 12.43 -6.67
C ILE A 182 5.33 11.31 -7.57
N ASP A 183 4.53 10.40 -7.01
CA ASP A 183 3.85 9.33 -7.75
C ASP A 183 2.86 9.89 -8.77
N PHE A 184 2.15 10.97 -8.42
CA PHE A 184 1.22 11.64 -9.34
C PHE A 184 1.96 12.27 -10.52
N TYR A 185 3.15 12.83 -10.28
CA TYR A 185 3.96 13.43 -11.32
C TYR A 185 4.51 12.38 -12.30
N TYR A 186 4.98 11.23 -11.79
CA TYR A 186 5.33 10.11 -12.67
C TYR A 186 4.11 9.56 -13.40
N CYS A 187 2.97 9.39 -12.73
CA CYS A 187 1.72 8.94 -13.34
C CYS A 187 1.31 9.84 -14.52
N ARG A 188 1.32 11.16 -14.33
CA ARG A 188 1.06 12.14 -15.40
C ARG A 188 2.09 12.04 -16.52
N LYS A 189 3.39 11.90 -16.20
CA LYS A 189 4.47 11.80 -17.20
C LYS A 189 4.34 10.54 -18.06
N GLU A 190 3.94 9.42 -17.46
CA GLU A 190 3.93 8.11 -18.09
C GLU A 190 2.61 7.81 -18.82
N LEU A 191 1.48 8.22 -18.23
CA LEU A 191 0.14 7.90 -18.75
C LEU A 191 -0.55 9.09 -19.40
N GLY A 192 -0.06 10.31 -19.20
CA GLY A 192 -0.67 11.53 -19.74
C GLY A 192 -2.00 11.91 -19.09
N ILE A 193 -2.35 11.33 -17.94
CA ILE A 193 -3.62 11.61 -17.26
C ILE A 193 -3.56 12.91 -16.43
N PRO A 194 -4.63 13.72 -16.40
CA PRO A 194 -4.76 14.86 -15.50
C PRO A 194 -4.82 14.43 -14.02
N VAL A 195 -4.25 15.28 -13.16
CA VAL A 195 -4.37 15.20 -11.69
C VAL A 195 -5.34 16.29 -11.26
N VAL A 196 -6.44 15.92 -10.61
CA VAL A 196 -7.57 16.81 -10.33
C VAL A 196 -7.89 16.78 -8.84
N CYS A 197 -8.11 17.94 -8.23
CA CYS A 197 -8.59 18.01 -6.84
C CYS A 197 -10.10 17.71 -6.80
N VAL A 198 -10.57 17.00 -5.76
CA VAL A 198 -12.00 16.74 -5.53
C VAL A 198 -12.87 18.00 -5.54
N THR A 199 -12.33 19.17 -5.15
CA THR A 199 -13.07 20.44 -5.13
C THR A 199 -13.20 21.10 -6.50
N GLU A 200 -12.40 20.68 -7.48
CA GLU A 200 -12.37 21.25 -8.85
C GLU A 200 -13.27 20.48 -9.82
N VAL A 201 -13.80 19.34 -9.39
CA VAL A 201 -14.73 18.54 -10.18
C VAL A 201 -16.05 19.29 -10.36
N ILE A 202 -16.57 19.27 -11.57
CA ILE A 202 -17.83 19.89 -11.98
C ILE A 202 -18.83 18.77 -12.28
N LYS A 203 -19.98 18.79 -11.61
CA LYS A 203 -21.08 17.84 -11.87
C LYS A 203 -22.11 18.42 -12.83
N LYS A 204 -22.52 17.64 -13.84
CA LYS A 204 -23.64 17.95 -14.73
C LYS A 204 -24.52 16.71 -14.89
N GLY A 205 -25.67 16.69 -14.21
CA GLY A 205 -26.51 15.50 -14.13
C GLY A 205 -25.75 14.34 -13.46
N ARG A 206 -25.58 13.22 -14.18
CA ARG A 206 -24.82 12.04 -13.72
C ARG A 206 -23.35 12.06 -14.16
N GLN A 207 -22.93 13.05 -14.94
CA GLN A 207 -21.58 13.12 -15.50
C GLN A 207 -20.71 14.10 -14.72
N LEU A 208 -19.42 13.80 -14.66
CA LEU A 208 -18.40 14.65 -14.05
C LEU A 208 -17.47 15.23 -15.11
N PHE A 209 -16.96 16.43 -14.84
CA PHE A 209 -16.06 17.18 -15.72
C PHE A 209 -14.95 17.83 -14.89
N TYR A 210 -13.82 18.13 -15.53
CA TYR A 210 -12.79 19.03 -15.02
C TYR A 210 -12.45 20.08 -16.07
N LYS A 211 -11.78 21.16 -15.68
CA LYS A 211 -11.25 22.15 -16.64
C LYS A 211 -9.80 21.82 -16.98
N ASN A 212 -9.50 21.68 -18.27
CA ASN A 212 -8.12 21.51 -18.74
C ASN A 212 -7.34 22.83 -18.69
N GLN A 213 -6.07 22.80 -19.11
CA GLN A 213 -5.19 23.98 -19.11
C GLN A 213 -5.71 25.13 -19.99
N ASP A 214 -6.49 24.83 -21.02
CA ASP A 214 -7.13 25.80 -21.91
C ASP A 214 -8.48 26.31 -21.36
N GLY A 215 -8.87 25.88 -20.16
CA GLY A 215 -10.14 26.21 -19.52
C GLY A 215 -11.35 25.49 -20.09
N GLN A 216 -11.15 24.52 -20.99
CA GLN A 216 -12.21 23.71 -21.59
C GLN A 216 -12.66 22.63 -20.61
N GLU A 217 -13.97 22.39 -20.56
CA GLU A 217 -14.52 21.31 -19.75
C GLU A 217 -14.39 19.97 -20.48
N VAL A 218 -13.68 19.03 -19.86
CA VAL A 218 -13.45 17.68 -20.37
C VAL A 218 -14.19 16.69 -19.50
N GLN A 219 -14.94 15.77 -20.12
CA GLN A 219 -15.68 14.75 -19.40
C GLN A 219 -14.73 13.78 -18.71
N ILE A 220 -15.02 13.46 -17.46
CA ILE A 220 -14.40 12.39 -16.69
C ILE A 220 -15.21 11.12 -16.95
N LYS A 221 -14.61 10.15 -17.63
CA LYS A 221 -15.22 8.83 -17.89
C LYS A 221 -14.69 7.76 -16.93
N ARG A 222 -13.52 7.99 -16.34
CA ARG A 222 -12.94 7.09 -15.35
C ARG A 222 -12.14 7.84 -14.30
N ILE A 223 -12.27 7.42 -13.05
CA ILE A 223 -11.52 7.98 -11.93
C ILE A 223 -10.48 6.95 -11.48
N TYR A 224 -9.21 7.31 -11.61
CA TYR A 224 -8.13 6.68 -10.86
C TYR A 224 -8.13 7.25 -9.44
N ASN A 225 -8.76 6.52 -8.53
CA ASN A 225 -9.09 7.03 -7.22
C ASN A 225 -7.89 7.00 -6.28
N ARG A 226 -7.49 8.18 -5.80
CA ARG A 226 -6.49 8.35 -4.75
C ARG A 226 -7.07 8.93 -3.46
N VAL A 227 -8.36 9.21 -3.44
CA VAL A 227 -9.05 9.74 -2.26
C VAL A 227 -9.20 8.66 -1.20
N ILE A 228 -8.71 8.97 0.00
CA ILE A 228 -8.99 8.22 1.23
C ILE A 228 -10.20 8.87 1.90
N PHE A 229 -11.29 8.12 2.06
CA PHE A 229 -12.57 8.68 2.49
C PHE A 229 -12.58 9.09 3.97
N ASP A 230 -11.80 8.42 4.83
CA ASP A 230 -11.61 8.84 6.23
C ASP A 230 -10.94 10.22 6.31
N GLU A 231 -9.99 10.51 5.41
CA GLU A 231 -9.40 11.85 5.28
C GLU A 231 -10.43 12.85 4.77
N LEU A 232 -11.18 12.49 3.73
CA LEU A 232 -12.26 13.31 3.18
C LEU A 232 -13.28 13.70 4.25
N GLU A 233 -13.70 12.74 5.09
CA GLU A 233 -14.67 12.97 6.15
C GLU A 233 -14.15 13.95 7.20
N SER A 234 -12.86 13.89 7.53
CA SER A 234 -12.23 14.80 8.48
C SER A 234 -12.15 16.25 7.96
N ARG A 235 -12.22 16.45 6.65
CA ARG A 235 -12.06 17.74 5.97
C ARG A 235 -13.39 18.47 5.75
N LYS A 236 -14.01 18.90 6.86
CA LYS A 236 -15.28 19.65 6.85
C LYS A 236 -15.19 21.03 6.20
N ASP A 237 -13.98 21.52 5.94
CA ASP A 237 -13.69 22.77 5.24
C ASP A 237 -13.82 22.67 3.71
N LEU A 238 -13.83 21.45 3.15
CA LEU A 238 -13.90 21.26 1.71
C LEU A 238 -15.33 21.40 1.19
N HIS A 239 -15.49 22.17 0.12
CA HIS A 239 -16.75 22.29 -0.61
C HIS A 239 -16.67 21.44 -1.89
N LEU A 240 -17.42 20.34 -1.93
CA LEU A 240 -17.51 19.45 -3.08
C LEU A 240 -18.73 19.81 -3.94
N ASN A 241 -18.58 19.78 -5.26
CA ASN A 241 -19.70 19.98 -6.20
C ASN A 241 -20.44 18.69 -6.56
N PHE A 242 -20.03 17.56 -5.98
CA PHE A 242 -20.60 16.24 -6.18
C PHE A 242 -20.45 15.40 -4.91
N SER A 243 -21.17 14.28 -4.85
CA SER A 243 -21.00 13.26 -3.82
C SER A 243 -20.48 11.98 -4.45
N PHE A 244 -19.54 11.30 -3.77
CA PHE A 244 -19.14 9.95 -4.14
C PHE A 244 -20.29 8.94 -4.04
N MET A 245 -21.36 9.27 -3.30
CA MET A 245 -22.56 8.43 -3.15
C MET A 245 -23.58 8.66 -4.27
N ASP A 246 -23.31 9.58 -5.21
CA ASP A 246 -24.17 9.79 -6.36
C ASP A 246 -24.11 8.60 -7.34
N ASP A 247 -25.20 8.35 -8.06
CA ASP A 247 -25.20 7.43 -9.20
C ASP A 247 -24.57 8.11 -10.44
N LEU A 248 -23.24 7.96 -10.55
CA LEU A 248 -22.41 8.61 -11.57
C LEU A 248 -22.16 7.71 -12.79
N ASP A 249 -22.14 8.31 -13.97
CA ASP A 249 -21.83 7.67 -15.26
C ASP A 249 -20.32 7.68 -15.53
N LEU A 250 -19.58 6.85 -14.77
CA LEU A 250 -18.14 6.69 -14.90
C LEU A 250 -17.68 5.32 -14.40
N GLN A 251 -16.43 4.96 -14.75
CA GLN A 251 -15.75 3.78 -14.23
C GLN A 251 -14.76 4.14 -13.13
N TRP A 252 -14.39 3.16 -12.31
CA TRP A 252 -13.36 3.32 -11.30
C TRP A 252 -12.11 2.52 -11.66
N ALA A 253 -10.93 3.11 -11.47
CA ALA A 253 -9.69 2.38 -11.27
C ALA A 253 -9.36 2.46 -9.78
N GLY A 254 -9.69 1.41 -9.04
CA GLY A 254 -9.60 1.36 -7.58
C GLY A 254 -10.86 1.89 -6.90
N HIS A 255 -11.99 1.20 -7.10
CA HIS A 255 -13.26 1.59 -6.49
C HIS A 255 -13.17 1.73 -4.95
N PRO A 256 -13.68 2.84 -4.37
CA PRO A 256 -13.47 3.17 -2.95
C PRO A 256 -13.84 2.06 -1.95
N ASN A 257 -14.92 1.31 -2.21
CA ASN A 257 -15.36 0.24 -1.30
C ASN A 257 -14.28 -0.83 -1.06
N TRP A 258 -13.40 -1.12 -2.02
CA TRP A 258 -12.35 -2.13 -1.86
C TRP A 258 -11.30 -1.74 -0.80
N PHE A 259 -11.16 -0.44 -0.52
CA PHE A 259 -10.36 0.06 0.60
C PHE A 259 -10.87 -0.47 1.95
N TYR A 260 -12.20 -0.54 2.12
CA TYR A 260 -12.83 -1.00 3.35
C TYR A 260 -12.99 -2.51 3.38
N ARG A 261 -13.34 -3.14 2.24
CA ARG A 261 -13.50 -4.61 2.15
C ARG A 261 -12.19 -5.34 2.42
N ILE A 262 -11.10 -4.90 1.78
CA ILE A 262 -9.76 -5.45 1.99
C ILE A 262 -9.05 -4.52 2.97
N SER A 263 -9.26 -4.78 4.26
CA SER A 263 -8.73 -3.98 5.36
C SER A 263 -8.41 -4.88 6.57
N LYS A 264 -8.17 -4.29 7.74
CA LYS A 264 -8.01 -5.05 9.00
C LYS A 264 -9.20 -5.97 9.29
N PHE A 265 -10.36 -5.67 8.69
CA PHE A 265 -11.57 -6.47 8.79
C PHE A 265 -11.38 -7.94 8.37
N ILE A 266 -10.52 -8.23 7.40
CA ILE A 266 -10.38 -9.61 6.89
C ILE A 266 -9.43 -10.48 7.74
N LEU A 267 -8.61 -9.86 8.60
CA LEU A 267 -7.56 -10.56 9.35
C LEU A 267 -8.07 -11.74 10.21
N PRO A 268 -9.22 -11.65 10.91
CA PRO A 268 -9.76 -12.78 11.69
C PRO A 268 -10.14 -14.02 10.87
N TYR A 269 -10.36 -13.85 9.56
CA TYR A 269 -10.83 -14.91 8.68
C TYR A 269 -9.68 -15.61 7.93
N LEU A 270 -8.45 -15.13 8.08
CA LEU A 270 -7.27 -15.68 7.45
C LEU A 270 -6.60 -16.70 8.37
N GLN A 271 -6.22 -17.85 7.82
CA GLN A 271 -5.59 -18.95 8.54
C GLN A 271 -4.43 -19.50 7.73
N GLY A 272 -3.33 -19.83 8.41
CA GLY A 272 -2.11 -20.30 7.76
C GLY A 272 -0.84 -19.76 8.42
N PRO A 273 0.34 -20.23 7.98
CA PRO A 273 1.60 -19.91 8.63
C PRO A 273 1.99 -18.43 8.50
N TYR A 274 1.48 -17.74 7.48
CA TYR A 274 1.82 -16.34 7.20
C TYR A 274 0.83 -15.34 7.80
N PHE A 275 -0.25 -15.80 8.43
CA PHE A 275 -1.25 -14.92 9.02
C PHE A 275 -1.10 -14.89 10.54
N ILE A 276 -1.23 -13.70 11.11
CA ILE A 276 -1.16 -13.52 12.55
C ILE A 276 -2.49 -13.99 13.15
N GLU A 277 -2.43 -14.83 14.18
CA GLU A 277 -3.63 -15.25 14.89
C GLU A 277 -4.41 -14.02 15.36
N THR A 278 -5.62 -13.88 14.84
CA THR A 278 -6.50 -12.74 15.04
C THR A 278 -7.90 -13.25 15.29
N LYS A 279 -8.60 -12.72 16.30
CA LYS A 279 -10.00 -13.03 16.58
C LYS A 279 -10.79 -11.74 16.72
N LEU A 280 -12.03 -11.73 16.22
CA LEU A 280 -12.99 -10.70 16.60
C LEU A 280 -13.29 -10.81 18.10
N LEU A 281 -13.43 -9.68 18.80
CA LEU A 281 -13.78 -9.74 20.21
C LEU A 281 -15.17 -10.34 20.45
N SER A 282 -16.08 -10.26 19.47
CA SER A 282 -17.38 -10.90 19.54
C SER A 282 -17.33 -12.43 19.45
N ASP A 283 -16.26 -12.97 18.87
CA ASP A 283 -16.02 -14.42 18.75
C ASP A 283 -15.15 -14.97 19.90
N LEU A 284 -14.76 -14.14 20.88
CA LEU A 284 -14.02 -14.60 22.05
C LEU A 284 -14.94 -15.33 23.04
N ASN A 285 -14.73 -16.64 23.17
CA ASN A 285 -15.36 -17.44 24.22
C ASN A 285 -14.86 -17.05 25.62
N GLU A 286 -13.55 -16.82 25.74
CA GLU A 286 -12.89 -16.41 26.98
C GLU A 286 -11.73 -15.45 26.67
N ILE A 287 -11.40 -14.59 27.64
CA ILE A 287 -10.26 -13.67 27.52
C ILE A 287 -8.98 -14.46 27.83
N PRO A 288 -7.99 -14.49 26.91
CA PRO A 288 -6.72 -15.20 27.16
C PRO A 288 -6.03 -14.74 28.44
N GLU A 289 -5.31 -15.65 29.10
CA GLU A 289 -4.56 -15.32 30.32
C GLU A 289 -3.23 -14.60 29.99
N ASP A 290 -2.65 -14.86 28.82
CA ASP A 290 -1.35 -14.34 28.35
C ASP A 290 -1.49 -13.05 27.53
N LEU A 291 -2.28 -12.08 28.01
CA LEU A 291 -2.57 -10.82 27.28
C LEU A 291 -1.33 -10.00 26.91
N GLU A 292 -0.18 -10.22 27.57
CA GLU A 292 1.10 -9.63 27.19
C GLU A 292 1.51 -9.98 25.75
N ASN A 293 1.02 -11.11 25.21
CA ASN A 293 1.26 -11.57 23.86
C ASN A 293 0.25 -11.03 22.84
N TYR A 294 -0.67 -10.15 23.23
CA TYR A 294 -1.74 -9.66 22.36
C TYR A 294 -1.74 -8.14 22.22
N VAL A 295 -2.32 -7.67 21.13
CA VAL A 295 -2.65 -6.28 20.86
C VAL A 295 -4.14 -6.19 20.54
N LEU A 296 -4.80 -5.15 21.05
CA LEU A 296 -6.20 -4.87 20.79
C LEU A 296 -6.29 -3.77 19.73
N LYS A 297 -7.00 -4.03 18.64
CA LYS A 297 -7.10 -3.10 17.51
C LYS A 297 -8.57 -2.86 17.15
N PRO A 298 -9.02 -1.60 17.02
CA PRO A 298 -10.27 -1.31 16.32
C PRO A 298 -10.12 -1.64 14.82
N LEU A 299 -11.18 -2.14 14.19
CA LEU A 299 -11.21 -2.49 12.77
C LEU A 299 -11.19 -1.25 11.87
N PHE A 300 -11.81 -0.15 12.31
CA PHE A 300 -12.03 1.06 11.52
C PHE A 300 -11.27 2.26 12.08
N SER A 301 -9.96 2.09 12.30
CA SER A 301 -9.10 3.21 12.68
C SER A 301 -7.93 3.42 11.73
N PHE A 302 -7.65 4.70 11.47
CA PHE A 302 -6.57 5.11 10.60
C PHE A 302 -5.26 5.31 11.35
N SER A 303 -4.15 4.97 10.68
CA SER A 303 -2.77 5.24 11.14
C SER A 303 -2.43 4.72 12.55
N GLY A 304 -3.06 3.62 12.98
CA GLY A 304 -2.79 3.01 14.29
C GLY A 304 -3.47 3.71 15.49
N SER A 305 -4.40 4.63 15.24
CA SER A 305 -5.17 5.28 16.30
C SER A 305 -6.03 4.25 17.05
N GLY A 306 -6.03 4.30 18.39
CA GLY A 306 -6.82 3.38 19.21
C GLY A 306 -6.25 1.96 19.35
N VAL A 307 -5.05 1.68 18.84
CA VAL A 307 -4.36 0.41 19.10
C VAL A 307 -3.83 0.39 20.53
N ILE A 308 -4.23 -0.62 21.31
CA ILE A 308 -3.70 -0.86 22.65
C ILE A 308 -2.66 -1.97 22.56
N TYR A 309 -1.39 -1.60 22.72
CA TYR A 309 -0.26 -2.52 22.57
C TYR A 309 -0.01 -3.38 23.82
N HIS A 310 -0.23 -2.82 25.00
CA HIS A 310 -0.19 -3.55 26.26
C HIS A 310 -1.62 -3.73 26.76
N VAL A 311 -2.24 -4.84 26.34
CA VAL A 311 -3.64 -5.12 26.61
C VAL A 311 -3.79 -5.69 28.01
N ASN A 312 -4.70 -5.12 28.78
CA ASN A 312 -5.14 -5.65 30.06
C ASN A 312 -6.60 -6.12 29.95
N ARG A 313 -7.05 -6.98 30.88
CA ARG A 313 -8.43 -7.51 30.87
C ARG A 313 -9.49 -6.40 30.85
N SER A 314 -9.27 -5.32 31.60
CA SER A 314 -10.16 -4.16 31.65
C SER A 314 -10.36 -3.48 30.29
N ASP A 315 -9.33 -3.48 29.43
CA ASP A 315 -9.42 -2.86 28.11
C ASP A 315 -10.43 -3.61 27.25
N ILE A 316 -10.38 -4.94 27.26
CA ILE A 316 -11.30 -5.82 26.52
C ILE A 316 -12.73 -5.70 27.08
N GLU A 317 -12.90 -5.71 28.40
CA GLU A 317 -14.20 -5.62 29.06
C GLU A 317 -14.88 -4.26 28.81
N SER A 318 -14.10 -3.20 28.63
CA SER A 318 -14.63 -1.85 28.36
C SER A 318 -15.17 -1.66 26.93
N VAL A 319 -14.83 -2.57 26.00
CA VAL A 319 -15.27 -2.47 24.60
C VAL A 319 -16.76 -2.72 24.48
N ARG A 320 -17.51 -1.69 24.07
CA ARG A 320 -18.96 -1.76 23.87
C ARG A 320 -19.34 -2.50 22.57
N GLN A 321 -18.69 -2.15 21.47
CA GLN A 321 -18.97 -2.74 20.15
C GLN A 321 -17.90 -3.78 19.80
N LYS A 322 -18.01 -4.97 20.40
CA LYS A 322 -17.01 -6.04 20.25
C LYS A 322 -16.80 -6.50 18.80
N ASP A 323 -17.84 -6.43 17.97
CA ASP A 323 -17.75 -6.74 16.53
C ASP A 323 -16.85 -5.79 15.73
N LEU A 324 -16.43 -4.66 16.33
CA LEU A 324 -15.56 -3.66 15.69
C LEU A 324 -14.12 -3.70 16.18
N TYR A 325 -13.76 -4.73 16.95
CA TYR A 325 -12.44 -4.87 17.54
C TYR A 325 -11.90 -6.28 17.31
N VAL A 326 -10.59 -6.36 17.13
CA VAL A 326 -9.85 -7.62 17.05
C VAL A 326 -8.79 -7.71 18.13
N LEU A 327 -8.67 -8.89 18.71
CA LEU A 327 -7.54 -9.28 19.53
C LEU A 327 -6.58 -10.07 18.63
N GLN A 328 -5.36 -9.56 18.46
CA GLN A 328 -4.36 -10.13 17.56
C GLN A 328 -3.10 -10.47 18.35
N ARG A 329 -2.49 -11.64 18.10
CA ARG A 329 -1.19 -11.97 18.71
C ARG A 329 -0.10 -11.01 18.24
N LYS A 330 0.87 -10.74 19.10
CA LYS A 330 2.09 -10.02 18.76
C LYS A 330 2.99 -10.91 17.91
N VAL A 331 3.75 -10.26 17.03
CA VAL A 331 4.78 -10.92 16.24
C VAL A 331 6.14 -10.33 16.58
N GLN A 332 7.17 -11.17 16.54
CA GLN A 332 8.54 -10.75 16.78
C GLN A 332 9.20 -10.37 15.45
N TYR A 333 9.29 -9.07 15.19
CA TYR A 333 10.02 -8.57 14.03
C TYR A 333 11.51 -8.92 14.13
N LYS A 334 12.04 -9.53 13.08
CA LYS A 334 13.48 -9.76 12.93
C LYS A 334 14.14 -8.48 12.41
N PRO A 335 15.14 -7.91 13.10
CA PRO A 335 15.98 -6.89 12.50
C PRO A 335 16.88 -7.51 11.42
N ILE A 336 16.30 -7.71 10.24
CA ILE A 336 16.90 -8.49 9.16
C ILE A 336 18.01 -7.72 8.43
N LEU A 337 17.96 -6.39 8.43
CA LEU A 337 18.92 -5.54 7.73
C LEU A 337 20.02 -5.06 8.69
N LYS A 338 21.27 -5.36 8.32
CA LYS A 338 22.48 -4.85 8.98
C LYS A 338 22.97 -3.60 8.25
N SER A 339 22.58 -2.44 8.76
CA SER A 339 23.13 -1.15 8.33
C SER A 339 24.50 -0.92 8.98
N PRO A 340 25.33 0.01 8.44
CA PRO A 340 26.56 0.46 9.10
C PRO A 340 26.34 0.88 10.57
N ASP A 341 25.21 1.55 10.85
CA ASP A 341 24.93 2.15 12.17
C ASP A 341 23.92 1.33 13.00
N GLY A 342 23.78 0.04 12.72
CA GLY A 342 22.97 -0.89 13.51
C GLY A 342 21.93 -1.70 12.76
N LEU A 343 21.02 -2.27 13.54
CA LEU A 343 20.04 -3.25 13.11
C LEU A 343 18.70 -2.61 12.74
N VAL A 344 18.10 -3.05 11.63
CA VAL A 344 16.91 -2.45 11.03
C VAL A 344 15.88 -3.53 10.69
N LYS A 345 14.63 -3.29 11.08
CA LYS A 345 13.46 -4.12 10.75
C LYS A 345 12.90 -3.71 9.39
N ALA A 346 12.23 -4.64 8.72
CA ALA A 346 11.63 -4.40 7.42
C ALA A 346 10.20 -4.92 7.35
N GLU A 347 9.37 -4.20 6.60
CA GLU A 347 8.13 -4.71 6.02
C GLU A 347 8.25 -4.67 4.50
N VAL A 348 7.74 -5.72 3.85
CA VAL A 348 7.70 -5.84 2.39
C VAL A 348 6.24 -5.77 1.98
N ARG A 349 5.87 -4.69 1.29
CA ARG A 349 4.58 -4.50 0.63
C ARG A 349 4.67 -5.07 -0.78
N ILE A 350 3.88 -6.09 -1.10
CA ILE A 350 3.71 -6.54 -2.47
C ILE A 350 2.62 -5.72 -3.15
N LEU A 351 2.91 -5.28 -4.37
CA LEU A 351 1.99 -4.53 -5.22
C LEU A 351 1.41 -5.46 -6.27
N CYS A 352 0.09 -5.46 -6.40
CA CYS A 352 -0.62 -6.28 -7.38
C CYS A 352 -1.52 -5.40 -8.24
N LEU A 353 -1.57 -5.72 -9.53
CA LEU A 353 -2.50 -5.14 -10.49
C LEU A 353 -3.48 -6.21 -10.96
N TRP A 354 -4.75 -5.85 -11.03
CA TRP A 354 -5.81 -6.75 -11.48
C TRP A 354 -6.73 -6.02 -12.46
N PRO A 355 -6.37 -5.96 -13.75
CA PRO A 355 -7.25 -5.44 -14.77
C PRO A 355 -8.58 -6.18 -14.78
N GLU A 356 -9.67 -5.47 -15.09
CA GLU A 356 -11.05 -6.00 -15.09
C GLU A 356 -11.27 -7.18 -16.05
N SER A 357 -10.42 -7.26 -17.07
CA SER A 357 -10.48 -8.33 -18.08
C SER A 357 -9.75 -9.61 -17.65
N ASP A 358 -8.98 -9.57 -16.56
CA ASP A 358 -8.10 -10.65 -16.16
C ASP A 358 -8.73 -11.48 -15.03
N ALA A 359 -8.65 -12.81 -15.15
CA ALA A 359 -9.19 -13.72 -14.16
C ALA A 359 -8.39 -13.71 -12.84
N GLU A 360 -7.11 -13.35 -12.91
CA GLU A 360 -6.16 -13.35 -11.81
C GLU A 360 -5.41 -12.02 -11.73
N PRO A 361 -5.05 -11.55 -10.53
CA PRO A 361 -4.12 -10.45 -10.38
C PRO A 361 -2.69 -10.88 -10.76
N THR A 362 -1.86 -9.90 -11.11
CA THR A 362 -0.41 -10.10 -11.29
C THR A 362 0.33 -9.41 -10.15
N LEU A 363 1.29 -10.09 -9.51
CA LEU A 363 2.20 -9.48 -8.55
C LEU A 363 3.29 -8.76 -9.35
N VAL A 364 3.33 -7.43 -9.28
CA VAL A 364 4.13 -6.62 -10.23
C VAL A 364 5.42 -6.09 -9.64
N GLY A 365 5.48 -5.93 -8.32
CA GLY A 365 6.63 -5.34 -7.67
C GLY A 365 6.39 -5.18 -6.17
N ASN A 366 7.18 -4.33 -5.54
CA ASN A 366 7.12 -4.17 -4.10
C ASN A 366 7.57 -2.78 -3.62
N VAL A 367 7.18 -2.46 -2.39
CA VAL A 367 7.71 -1.34 -1.60
C VAL A 367 8.23 -1.92 -0.30
N VAL A 368 9.41 -1.52 0.14
CA VAL A 368 9.93 -1.90 1.45
C VAL A 368 9.90 -0.71 2.39
N ARG A 369 9.42 -0.93 3.61
CA ARG A 369 9.49 0.04 4.70
C ARG A 369 10.54 -0.41 5.71
N LEU A 370 11.55 0.42 5.93
CA LEU A 370 12.60 0.20 6.93
C LEU A 370 12.29 0.99 8.20
N SER A 371 12.54 0.37 9.36
CA SER A 371 12.36 1.03 10.65
C SER A 371 13.29 0.49 11.72
N ARG A 372 13.64 1.39 12.66
CA ARG A 372 14.35 1.09 13.90
C ARG A 372 13.42 1.14 15.13
N GLY A 373 12.12 1.37 14.94
CA GLY A 373 11.13 1.49 16.01
C GLY A 373 10.57 0.14 16.49
N GLU A 374 9.83 0.17 17.58
CA GLU A 374 8.97 -0.96 17.98
C GLU A 374 7.78 -1.10 17.03
N MET A 375 7.20 0.02 16.58
CA MET A 375 6.18 0.10 15.53
C MET A 375 6.75 0.68 14.23
N ILE A 376 6.30 0.16 13.10
CA ILE A 376 6.72 0.59 11.77
C ILE A 376 5.66 1.55 11.20
N GLY A 377 6.05 2.78 10.89
CA GLY A 377 5.16 3.81 10.34
C GLY A 377 5.88 5.15 10.14
N VAL A 378 5.33 6.01 9.27
CA VAL A 378 5.97 7.28 8.86
C VAL A 378 6.21 8.23 10.05
N LYS A 379 5.30 8.24 11.04
CA LYS A 379 5.38 9.14 12.21
C LYS A 379 6.50 8.81 13.19
N PHE A 380 7.00 7.56 13.25
CA PHE A 380 7.93 7.10 14.29
C PHE A 380 9.42 7.13 13.90
N ASN A 381 9.74 7.51 12.65
CA ASN A 381 11.08 7.35 12.07
C ASN A 381 11.71 8.67 11.56
N LYS A 382 11.10 9.83 11.84
CA LYS A 382 11.46 11.10 11.17
C LYS A 382 12.92 11.53 11.34
N ASP A 383 13.56 11.16 12.47
CA ASP A 383 14.91 11.62 12.85
C ASP A 383 15.96 10.49 12.93
N LYS A 384 15.73 9.36 12.24
CA LYS A 384 16.67 8.22 12.21
C LYS A 384 17.19 7.97 10.79
N ASP A 385 18.41 7.48 10.67
CA ASP A 385 18.96 6.99 9.40
C ASP A 385 18.61 5.51 9.19
N TRP A 386 18.64 5.04 7.94
CA TRP A 386 18.29 3.65 7.56
C TRP A 386 16.83 3.29 7.85
N VAL A 387 15.94 4.25 7.60
CA VAL A 387 14.49 4.14 7.78
C VAL A 387 13.77 4.81 6.60
N GLY A 388 12.48 4.52 6.43
CA GLY A 388 11.67 5.08 5.36
C GLY A 388 11.36 4.08 4.24
N GLY A 389 10.91 4.59 3.10
CA GLY A 389 10.50 3.79 1.94
C GLY A 389 11.66 3.49 1.00
N THR A 390 11.75 2.25 0.52
CA THR A 390 12.73 1.78 -0.47
C THR A 390 12.13 0.65 -1.30
N ILE A 391 12.97 -0.04 -2.08
CA ILE A 391 12.61 -1.21 -2.89
C ILE A 391 13.25 -2.48 -2.32
N GLY A 392 12.55 -3.60 -2.47
CA GLY A 392 13.08 -4.94 -2.34
C GLY A 392 13.62 -5.43 -3.67
N LEU A 393 14.76 -6.10 -3.65
CA LEU A 393 15.43 -6.65 -4.81
C LEU A 393 15.63 -8.16 -4.66
N PHE A 394 15.36 -8.87 -5.75
CA PHE A 394 15.46 -10.32 -5.90
C PHE A 394 16.53 -10.67 -6.93
N GLU A 395 17.16 -11.83 -6.78
CA GLU A 395 17.98 -12.39 -7.86
C GLU A 395 17.10 -12.69 -9.08
N LYS A 396 17.61 -12.39 -10.28
CA LYS A 396 16.98 -12.81 -11.54
C LYS A 396 17.12 -14.34 -11.67
N ILE A 397 16.06 -14.98 -12.18
CA ILE A 397 16.05 -16.42 -12.48
C ILE A 397 16.68 -16.64 -13.85
#